data_AF-A0A7T4EFT9-F1
#
_entry.id   AF-A0A7T4EFT9-F1
#
_cell.length_a   1.000
_cell.length_b   1.000
_cell.length_c   1.000
_cell.angle_alpha   90.00
_cell.angle_beta   90.00
_cell.angle_gamma   90.00
#
_symmetry.space_group_name_H-M   'P 1'
#
loop_
_entity.id
_entity.type
_entity.pdbx_description
1 polymer ?
#
loop_
_entity_poly.entity_id
_entity_poly.type
_entity_poly.pdbx_seq_one_letter_code
_entity_poly.pdbx_strand_id
1 'polypeptide(L)'
;MGSVVDKLQEALASNPGLTPAELARIARGEVGIVSDQQMLTLLQKVNNRVHGIGLLEGLIAPGVTDIVVNGPESIWVDRGNGMEKVDSVRFESDAEVRQLATRLMHAAGQRLDDAVPFAGGHIQRPDGQTIRLHAVLSPPAAPGTLLSLRMLRGATATLDRLGIPPGLVRVLRGLVRARRSILVVGGTGTGKTTMLSALLAEVPAHERIICIEDTAELHPPHPHVVSLTTRGANAEGRGAITMSDLLTQALRMRPDRIVVGEIRGKEVVDLLAALNTGHDGGAGTVHANSLDEVPARMEALAALGGLGREALHAQLAAAIDIIIHMVRTPGGRVIHQIGVLIARRGQPVRTRVLWENGTPQPGWEELVCSL
;
A
#
# COMPACT_ATOMS: atom_id res chain seq x y z
N MET A 1 28.48 26.54 -9.95
CA MET A 1 27.98 25.15 -9.95
C MET A 1 26.53 25.04 -10.41
N GLY A 2 25.62 25.97 -10.07
CA GLY A 2 24.21 25.95 -10.55
C GLY A 2 24.07 25.81 -12.06
N SER A 3 24.75 26.67 -12.85
CA SER A 3 24.70 26.64 -14.32
C SER A 3 25.14 25.32 -14.97
N VAL A 4 25.99 24.55 -14.29
CA VAL A 4 26.48 23.25 -14.78
C VAL A 4 25.42 22.18 -14.56
N VAL A 5 24.75 22.23 -13.40
CA VAL A 5 23.67 21.31 -13.06
C VAL A 5 22.51 21.49 -14.04
N ASP A 6 22.14 22.74 -14.35
CA ASP A 6 21.05 23.05 -15.29
C ASP A 6 21.35 22.53 -16.70
N LYS A 7 22.57 22.75 -17.21
CA LYS A 7 23.01 22.21 -18.52
C LYS A 7 23.03 20.68 -18.56
N LEU A 8 23.49 20.03 -17.50
CA LEU A 8 23.49 18.57 -17.41
C LEU A 8 22.07 18.02 -17.34
N GLN A 9 21.14 18.74 -16.70
CA GLN A 9 19.71 18.41 -16.69
C GLN A 9 19.09 18.52 -18.08
N GLU A 10 19.36 19.60 -18.82
CA GLU A 10 18.89 19.76 -20.21
C GLU A 10 19.42 18.64 -21.13
N ALA A 11 20.70 18.28 -20.98
CA ALA A 11 21.29 17.20 -21.74
C ALA A 11 20.62 15.85 -21.47
N LEU A 12 20.37 15.52 -20.20
CA LEU A 12 19.67 14.30 -19.78
C LEU A 12 18.20 14.28 -20.18
N ALA A 13 17.50 15.41 -20.09
CA ALA A 13 16.12 15.54 -20.55
C ALA A 13 16.02 15.33 -22.07
N SER A 14 17.02 15.80 -22.83
CA SER A 14 17.08 15.63 -24.29
C SER A 14 17.53 14.23 -24.71
N ASN A 15 18.38 13.58 -23.93
CA ASN A 15 18.85 12.21 -24.17
C ASN A 15 18.95 11.41 -22.86
N PRO A 16 17.87 10.70 -22.47
CA PRO A 16 17.84 9.90 -21.25
C PRO A 16 18.84 8.72 -21.23
N GLY A 17 19.37 8.33 -22.39
CA GLY A 17 20.33 7.22 -22.55
C GLY A 17 21.79 7.60 -22.27
N LEU A 18 22.07 8.86 -21.89
CA LEU A 18 23.43 9.31 -21.61
C LEU A 18 24.08 8.50 -20.49
N THR A 19 25.25 7.95 -20.78
CA THR A 19 26.06 7.22 -19.81
C THR A 19 26.69 8.17 -18.78
N PRO A 20 27.05 7.67 -17.57
CA PRO A 20 27.78 8.47 -16.59
C PRO A 20 29.09 9.06 -17.15
N ALA A 21 29.76 8.36 -18.07
CA ALA A 21 30.98 8.84 -18.72
C ALA A 21 30.72 10.03 -19.65
N GLU A 22 29.61 10.03 -20.39
CA GLU A 22 29.22 11.13 -21.27
C GLU A 22 28.81 12.37 -20.47
N LEU A 23 28.06 12.19 -19.39
CA LEU A 23 27.71 13.28 -18.48
C LEU A 23 28.95 13.87 -17.79
N ALA A 24 29.90 13.01 -17.37
CA ALA A 24 31.17 13.47 -16.79
C ALA A 24 31.99 14.30 -17.79
N ARG A 25 31.91 13.98 -19.09
CA ARG A 25 32.59 14.72 -20.16
C ARG A 25 31.95 16.10 -20.36
N ILE A 26 30.62 16.19 -20.37
CA ILE A 26 29.88 17.46 -20.45
C ILE A 26 30.22 18.33 -19.22
N ALA A 27 30.19 17.75 -18.02
CA ALA A 27 30.49 18.44 -16.78
C ALA A 27 31.93 18.99 -16.76
N ARG A 28 32.93 18.18 -17.16
CA ARG A 28 34.34 18.62 -17.21
C ARG A 28 34.58 19.77 -18.18
N GLY A 29 33.82 19.83 -19.27
CA GLY A 29 33.88 20.95 -20.22
C GLY A 29 33.45 22.30 -19.62
N GLU A 30 32.67 22.28 -18.54
CA GLU A 30 32.03 23.47 -17.96
C GLU A 30 32.64 23.94 -16.62
N VAL A 31 33.19 23.02 -15.80
CA VAL A 31 33.67 23.37 -14.43
C VAL A 31 35.19 23.32 -14.25
N GLY A 32 35.94 22.91 -15.27
CA GLY A 32 37.40 22.78 -15.17
C GLY A 32 37.85 21.52 -14.40
N ILE A 33 38.95 21.61 -13.64
CA ILE A 33 39.50 20.49 -12.87
C ILE A 33 38.65 20.27 -11.62
N VAL A 34 37.92 19.16 -11.60
CA VAL A 34 37.09 18.70 -10.49
C VAL A 34 37.60 17.31 -10.09
N SER A 35 37.69 17.00 -8.79
CA SER A 35 38.12 15.66 -8.37
C SER A 35 37.09 14.60 -8.80
N ASP A 36 37.53 13.36 -8.98
CA ASP A 36 36.62 12.26 -9.35
C ASP A 36 35.46 12.11 -8.36
N GLN A 37 35.72 12.33 -7.06
CA GLN A 37 34.70 12.26 -6.01
C GLN A 37 33.69 13.41 -6.09
N GLN A 38 34.13 14.61 -6.41
CA GLN A 38 33.26 15.76 -6.66
C GLN A 38 32.43 15.56 -7.95
N MET A 39 33.03 14.98 -9.00
CA MET A 39 32.34 14.64 -10.25
C MET A 39 31.25 13.60 -10.01
N LEU A 40 31.55 12.51 -9.29
CA LEU A 40 30.55 11.49 -8.92
C LEU A 40 29.40 12.11 -8.13
N THR A 41 29.69 12.99 -7.18
CA THR A 41 28.67 13.69 -6.38
C THR A 41 27.77 14.57 -7.26
N LEU A 42 28.37 15.28 -8.23
CA LEU A 42 27.63 16.13 -9.16
C LEU A 42 26.70 15.30 -10.06
N LEU A 43 27.22 14.20 -10.63
CA LEU A 43 26.45 13.30 -11.48
C LEU A 43 25.29 12.64 -10.73
N GLN A 44 25.51 12.21 -9.48
CA GLN A 44 24.45 11.70 -8.62
C GLN A 44 23.37 12.76 -8.36
N LYS A 45 23.75 14.01 -8.05
CA LYS A 45 22.78 15.10 -7.87
C LYS A 45 21.94 15.36 -9.11
N VAL A 46 22.55 15.37 -10.30
CA VAL A 46 21.84 15.55 -11.57
C VAL A 46 20.90 14.36 -11.81
N ASN A 47 21.39 13.13 -11.65
CA ASN A 47 20.58 11.94 -11.84
C ASN A 47 19.38 11.89 -10.89
N ASN A 48 19.57 12.26 -9.62
CA ASN A 48 18.49 12.33 -8.62
C ASN A 48 17.45 13.39 -8.97
N ARG A 49 17.86 14.51 -9.59
CA ARG A 49 16.94 15.55 -10.09
C ARG A 49 16.17 15.13 -11.33
N VAL A 50 16.77 14.33 -12.22
CA VAL A 50 16.12 13.88 -13.46
C VAL A 50 15.24 12.64 -13.22
N HIS A 51 15.82 11.59 -12.63
CA HIS A 51 15.21 10.27 -12.49
C HIS A 51 14.73 9.95 -11.07
N GLY A 52 15.24 10.64 -10.04
CA GLY A 52 14.87 10.42 -8.64
C GLY A 52 13.80 11.39 -8.12
N ILE A 53 13.67 11.47 -6.81
CA ILE A 53 12.79 12.42 -6.10
C ILE A 53 13.49 13.75 -5.77
N GLY A 54 14.54 14.09 -6.53
CA GLY A 54 15.23 15.38 -6.44
C GLY A 54 16.03 15.52 -5.15
N LEU A 55 15.90 16.67 -4.49
CA LEU A 55 16.60 16.96 -3.22
C LEU A 55 16.23 15.99 -2.10
N LEU A 56 15.05 15.37 -2.18
CA LEU A 56 14.54 14.43 -1.20
C LEU A 56 15.24 13.06 -1.28
N GLU A 57 16.03 12.79 -2.33
CA GLU A 57 16.68 11.48 -2.51
C GLU A 57 17.60 11.14 -1.34
N GLY A 58 18.32 12.15 -0.82
CA GLY A 58 19.22 11.99 0.33
C GLY A 58 18.50 11.67 1.64
N LEU A 59 17.18 11.83 1.69
CA LEU A 59 16.36 11.47 2.85
C LEU A 59 15.93 10.01 2.82
N ILE A 60 16.02 9.32 1.67
CA ILE A 60 15.72 7.90 1.55
C ILE A 60 16.85 7.11 2.22
N ALA A 61 16.55 6.55 3.38
CA ALA A 61 17.46 5.71 4.16
C ALA A 61 16.71 4.50 4.74
N PRO A 62 17.41 3.41 5.11
CA PRO A 62 16.79 2.31 5.83
C PRO A 62 16.00 2.81 7.05
N GLY A 63 14.74 2.39 7.17
CA GLY A 63 13.87 2.81 8.27
C GLY A 63 12.86 3.90 7.90
N VAL A 64 13.13 4.75 6.89
CA VAL A 64 12.15 5.74 6.40
C VAL A 64 10.88 5.07 5.91
N THR A 65 9.73 5.58 6.34
CA THR A 65 8.41 5.16 5.86
C THR A 65 7.74 6.25 5.05
N ASP A 66 7.88 7.51 5.48
CA ASP A 66 7.16 8.64 4.89
C ASP A 66 8.09 9.87 4.81
N ILE A 67 7.93 10.67 3.75
CA ILE A 67 8.52 11.99 3.57
C ILE A 67 7.38 12.93 3.19
N VAL A 68 7.19 14.01 3.93
CA VAL A 68 6.17 15.02 3.60
C VAL A 68 6.80 16.40 3.47
N VAL A 69 6.39 17.13 2.43
CA VAL A 69 6.78 18.50 2.14
C VAL A 69 5.53 19.36 2.27
N ASN A 70 5.55 20.27 3.24
CA ASN A 70 4.46 21.20 3.56
C ASN A 70 4.82 22.64 3.18
N GLY A 71 5.59 22.79 2.10
CA GLY A 71 6.19 24.04 1.65
C GLY A 71 7.74 23.99 1.64
N PRO A 72 8.39 25.05 1.14
CA PRO A 72 9.82 25.02 0.81
C PRO A 72 10.76 24.75 1.99
N GLU A 73 10.37 25.18 3.20
CA GLU A 73 11.16 25.07 4.43
C GLU A 73 10.58 24.04 5.43
N SER A 74 9.51 23.34 5.06
CA SER A 74 8.78 22.43 5.95
C SER A 74 8.82 21.01 5.40
N ILE A 75 9.95 20.33 5.63
CA ILE A 75 10.15 18.94 5.24
C ILE A 75 10.20 18.08 6.50
N TRP A 76 9.45 16.97 6.48
CA TRP A 76 9.35 16.03 7.58
C TRP A 76 9.54 14.60 7.10
N VAL A 77 10.06 13.76 7.98
CA VAL A 77 10.30 12.33 7.72
C VAL A 77 9.76 11.52 8.88
N ASP A 78 9.12 10.38 8.58
CA ASP A 78 8.79 9.37 9.58
C ASP A 78 9.68 8.14 9.40
N ARG A 79 10.20 7.62 10.52
CA ARG A 79 11.04 6.41 10.59
C ARG A 79 10.36 5.27 11.38
N GLY A 80 9.07 5.40 11.64
CA GLY A 80 8.24 4.50 12.42
C GLY A 80 7.85 5.03 13.81
N ASN A 81 8.41 6.16 14.25
CA ASN A 81 8.19 6.74 15.59
C ASN A 81 7.42 8.07 15.57
N GLY A 82 6.95 8.50 14.40
CA GLY A 82 6.29 9.79 14.20
C GLY A 82 7.11 10.73 13.33
N MET A 83 6.50 11.87 12.99
CA MET A 83 7.09 12.85 12.07
C MET A 83 8.17 13.69 12.75
N GLU A 84 9.35 13.75 12.13
CA GLU A 84 10.49 14.56 12.54
C GLU A 84 10.81 15.60 11.46
N LYS A 85 10.98 16.86 11.86
CA LYS A 85 11.35 17.92 10.92
C LYS A 85 12.82 17.76 10.50
N VAL A 86 13.10 17.98 9.22
CA VAL A 86 14.45 17.93 8.65
C VAL A 86 14.86 19.32 8.18
N ASP A 87 15.79 19.95 8.91
CA ASP A 87 16.30 21.28 8.56
C ASP A 87 17.48 21.26 7.56
N SER A 88 18.07 20.08 7.31
CA SER A 88 19.20 19.91 6.39
C SER A 88 18.82 19.95 4.91
N VAL A 89 17.52 19.91 4.60
CA VAL A 89 16.98 19.96 3.23
C VAL A 89 15.95 21.08 3.19
N ARG A 90 16.02 21.92 2.15
CA ARG A 90 15.06 22.97 1.85
C ARG A 90 15.00 23.21 0.35
N PHE A 91 13.84 23.60 -0.13
CA PHE A 91 13.64 24.09 -1.49
C PHE A 91 13.85 25.60 -1.53
N GLU A 92 14.24 26.12 -2.68
CA GLU A 92 14.47 27.55 -2.89
C GLU A 92 13.15 28.34 -2.93
N SER A 93 12.08 27.72 -3.40
CA SER A 93 10.77 28.34 -3.54
C SER A 93 9.65 27.31 -3.67
N ASP A 94 8.39 27.76 -3.54
CA ASP A 94 7.23 26.92 -3.82
C ASP A 94 7.21 26.43 -5.27
N ALA A 95 7.72 27.23 -6.20
CA ALA A 95 7.84 26.85 -7.60
C ALA A 95 8.73 25.61 -7.80
N GLU A 96 9.79 25.46 -7.01
CA GLU A 96 10.64 24.26 -7.06
C GLU A 96 9.90 23.03 -6.53
N VAL A 97 9.13 23.17 -5.45
CA VAL A 97 8.27 22.09 -4.92
C VAL A 97 7.23 21.68 -5.97
N ARG A 98 6.57 22.66 -6.62
CA ARG A 98 5.62 22.45 -7.71
C ARG A 98 6.26 21.71 -8.89
N GLN A 99 7.44 22.14 -9.35
CA GLN A 99 8.15 21.46 -10.43
C GLN A 99 8.48 20.01 -10.08
N LEU A 100 8.94 19.75 -8.85
CA LEU A 100 9.17 18.39 -8.38
C LEU A 100 7.87 17.56 -8.38
N ALA A 101 6.80 18.09 -7.78
CA ALA A 101 5.51 17.41 -7.70
C ALA A 101 4.94 17.09 -9.09
N THR A 102 4.93 18.06 -10.01
CA THR A 102 4.44 17.87 -11.39
C THR A 102 5.26 16.83 -12.14
N ARG A 103 6.60 16.83 -12.00
CA ARG A 103 7.47 15.82 -12.62
C ARG A 103 7.19 14.42 -12.09
N LEU A 104 7.05 14.29 -10.77
CA LEU A 104 6.75 12.99 -10.13
C LEU A 104 5.36 12.47 -10.53
N MET A 105 4.37 13.36 -10.66
CA MET A 105 3.05 12.98 -11.15
C MET A 105 3.10 12.52 -12.60
N HIS A 106 3.82 13.24 -13.46
CA HIS A 106 4.02 12.82 -14.84
C HIS A 106 4.69 11.44 -14.93
N ALA A 107 5.71 11.18 -14.11
CA ALA A 107 6.34 9.86 -14.02
C ALA A 107 5.37 8.76 -13.52
N ALA A 108 4.37 9.12 -12.71
CA ALA A 108 3.28 8.23 -12.29
C ALA A 108 2.11 8.16 -13.31
N GLY A 109 2.25 8.79 -14.49
CA GLY A 109 1.21 8.84 -15.52
C GLY A 109 0.00 9.71 -15.14
N GLN A 110 0.17 10.63 -14.19
CA GLN A 110 -0.85 11.54 -13.68
C GLN A 110 -0.57 12.98 -14.13
N ARG A 111 -1.64 13.77 -14.24
CA ARG A 111 -1.57 15.21 -14.54
C ARG A 111 -1.69 16.01 -13.24
N LEU A 112 -0.82 17.01 -13.09
CA LEU A 112 -0.84 17.95 -11.95
C LEU A 112 -0.53 19.37 -12.44
N ASP A 113 -1.56 20.21 -12.48
CA ASP A 113 -1.51 21.61 -12.90
C ASP A 113 -2.66 22.41 -12.29
N ASP A 114 -2.87 23.67 -12.70
CA ASP A 114 -3.93 24.51 -12.11
C ASP A 114 -5.35 24.03 -12.43
N ALA A 115 -5.54 23.22 -13.48
CA ALA A 115 -6.83 22.61 -13.80
C ALA A 115 -7.06 21.31 -13.02
N VAL A 116 -5.98 20.58 -12.70
CA VAL A 116 -5.99 19.37 -11.86
C VAL A 116 -5.04 19.58 -10.67
N PRO A 117 -5.48 20.32 -9.63
CA PRO A 117 -4.58 20.80 -8.58
C PRO A 117 -4.25 19.74 -7.53
N PHE A 118 -4.73 18.50 -7.67
CA PHE A 118 -4.35 17.40 -6.79
C PHE A 118 -4.33 16.09 -7.57
N ALA A 119 -3.34 15.25 -7.28
CA ALA A 119 -3.20 13.96 -7.91
C ALA A 119 -2.46 12.99 -6.97
N GLY A 120 -2.75 11.71 -7.13
CA GLY A 120 -2.07 10.62 -6.45
C GLY A 120 -1.63 9.56 -7.44
N GLY A 121 -0.50 8.92 -7.16
CA GLY A 121 0.04 7.88 -8.01
C GLY A 121 1.16 7.12 -7.31
N HIS A 122 1.88 6.32 -8.07
CA HIS A 122 3.07 5.63 -7.60
C HIS A 122 4.13 5.60 -8.68
N ILE A 123 5.39 5.57 -8.27
CA ILE A 123 6.54 5.35 -9.14
C ILE A 123 7.34 4.16 -8.63
N GLN A 124 7.85 3.37 -9.55
CA GLN A 124 8.78 2.29 -9.24
C GLN A 124 10.20 2.78 -9.49
N ARG A 125 11.05 2.67 -8.48
CA ARG A 125 12.46 3.03 -8.59
C ARG A 125 13.27 1.90 -9.23
N PRO A 126 14.45 2.19 -9.81
CA PRO A 126 15.32 1.16 -10.40
C PRO A 126 15.77 0.07 -9.42
N ASP A 127 15.82 0.38 -8.12
CA ASP A 127 16.12 -0.57 -7.04
C ASP A 127 14.91 -1.46 -6.66
N GLY A 128 13.79 -1.33 -7.36
CA GLY A 128 12.54 -2.04 -7.10
C GLY A 128 11.66 -1.43 -6.01
N GLN A 129 12.12 -0.36 -5.33
CA GLN A 129 11.34 0.33 -4.30
C GLN A 129 10.18 1.10 -4.94
N THR A 130 8.96 0.82 -4.52
CA THR A 130 7.77 1.61 -4.92
C THR A 130 7.60 2.79 -3.98
N ILE A 131 7.38 3.98 -4.54
CA ILE A 131 6.99 5.19 -3.80
C ILE A 131 5.56 5.52 -4.19
N ARG A 132 4.64 5.52 -3.21
CA ARG A 132 3.33 6.12 -3.38
C ARG A 132 3.44 7.62 -3.12
N LEU A 133 2.84 8.42 -3.96
CA LEU A 133 2.93 9.87 -3.91
C LEU A 133 1.57 10.53 -4.07
N HIS A 134 1.38 11.63 -3.35
CA HIS A 134 0.20 12.48 -3.43
C HIS A 134 0.64 13.94 -3.37
N ALA A 135 0.12 14.78 -4.25
CA ALA A 135 0.44 16.20 -4.29
C ALA A 135 -0.83 17.04 -4.35
N VAL A 136 -0.74 18.24 -3.76
CA VAL A 136 -1.78 19.26 -3.79
C VAL A 136 -1.13 20.60 -4.08
N LEU A 137 -1.59 21.30 -5.11
CA LEU A 137 -1.16 22.64 -5.47
C LEU A 137 -2.01 23.69 -4.73
N SER A 138 -1.51 24.92 -4.69
CA SER A 138 -2.30 26.11 -4.35
C SER A 138 -3.39 26.35 -5.44
N PRO A 139 -4.58 26.90 -5.14
CA PRO A 139 -5.07 27.40 -3.84
C PRO A 139 -5.66 26.39 -2.83
N PRO A 140 -6.04 25.14 -3.16
CA PRO A 140 -6.56 24.20 -2.15
C PRO A 140 -5.63 23.99 -0.94
N ALA A 141 -4.32 24.11 -1.14
CA ALA A 141 -3.32 24.10 -0.09
C ALA A 141 -2.83 25.52 0.24
N ALA A 142 -3.25 26.03 1.41
CA ALA A 142 -2.86 27.36 1.89
C ALA A 142 -1.34 27.58 2.05
N PRO A 143 -0.54 26.58 2.52
CA PRO A 143 0.91 26.74 2.63
C PRO A 143 1.66 26.82 1.29
N GLY A 144 1.00 26.55 0.16
CA GLY A 144 1.62 26.36 -1.15
C GLY A 144 1.48 24.92 -1.63
N THR A 145 2.46 24.42 -2.36
CA THR A 145 2.51 23.05 -2.87
C THR A 145 2.84 22.06 -1.76
N LEU A 146 2.00 21.04 -1.63
CA LEU A 146 2.19 19.92 -0.71
C LEU A 146 2.57 18.66 -1.48
N LEU A 147 3.51 17.89 -0.94
CA LEU A 147 3.91 16.59 -1.49
C LEU A 147 4.06 15.57 -0.36
N SER A 148 3.35 14.45 -0.46
CA SER A 148 3.45 13.32 0.45
C SER A 148 4.00 12.11 -0.29
N LEU A 149 5.10 11.55 0.20
CA LEU A 149 5.76 10.37 -0.34
C LEU A 149 5.76 9.27 0.72
N ARG A 150 5.31 8.07 0.36
CA ARG A 150 5.35 6.89 1.21
C ARG A 150 6.16 5.79 0.55
N MET A 151 7.19 5.34 1.26
CA MET A 151 8.06 4.25 0.86
C MET A 151 7.31 2.93 1.10
N LEU A 152 6.72 2.37 0.04
CA LEU A 152 5.99 1.11 0.14
C LEU A 152 6.97 -0.05 0.21
N ARG A 153 7.07 -0.67 1.38
CA ARG A 153 7.84 -1.92 1.51
C ARG A 153 6.93 -3.07 1.13
N GLY A 154 7.37 -3.89 0.18
CA GLY A 154 6.67 -5.13 -0.15
C GLY A 154 6.48 -5.96 1.12
N ALA A 155 5.23 -6.22 1.48
CA ALA A 155 4.91 -7.11 2.59
C ALA A 155 5.33 -8.52 2.17
N THR A 156 6.42 -8.99 2.78
CA THR A 156 7.09 -10.28 2.51
C THR A 156 7.20 -11.14 3.79
N ALA A 157 6.40 -10.81 4.80
CA ALA A 157 6.48 -11.45 6.10
C ALA A 157 6.05 -12.92 6.01
N THR A 158 6.56 -13.72 6.95
CA THR A 158 6.09 -15.09 7.23
C THR A 158 5.63 -15.15 8.68
N LEU A 159 4.73 -16.08 9.01
CA LEU A 159 4.18 -16.17 10.37
C LEU A 159 5.28 -16.34 11.43
N ASP A 160 6.33 -17.11 11.13
CA ASP A 160 7.44 -17.37 12.05
C ASP A 160 8.26 -16.10 12.39
N ARG A 161 8.18 -15.06 11.55
CA ARG A 161 8.91 -13.79 11.74
C ARG A 161 8.08 -12.72 12.46
N LEU A 162 6.80 -12.97 12.74
CA LEU A 162 5.90 -11.99 13.35
C LEU A 162 5.88 -12.01 14.88
N GLY A 163 6.69 -12.87 15.53
CA GLY A 163 6.70 -12.97 17.00
C GLY A 163 5.39 -13.52 17.58
N ILE A 164 4.62 -14.26 16.78
CA ILE A 164 3.37 -14.89 17.21
C ILE A 164 3.71 -16.17 17.99
N PRO A 165 3.00 -16.46 19.11
CA PRO A 165 3.23 -17.70 19.86
C PRO A 165 3.06 -18.96 18.99
N PRO A 166 3.93 -19.99 19.12
CA PRO A 166 3.91 -21.17 18.24
C PRO A 166 2.56 -21.89 18.19
N GLY A 167 1.83 -21.93 19.32
CA GLY A 167 0.48 -22.50 19.38
C GLY A 167 -0.49 -21.79 18.43
N LEU A 168 -0.45 -20.45 18.41
CA LEU A 168 -1.30 -19.65 17.53
C LEU A 168 -0.86 -19.72 16.07
N VAL A 169 0.45 -19.78 15.79
CA VAL A 169 0.97 -20.01 14.44
C VAL A 169 0.42 -21.30 13.83
N ARG A 170 0.34 -22.39 14.61
CA ARG A 170 -0.26 -23.65 14.13
C ARG A 170 -1.73 -23.49 13.75
N VAL A 171 -2.51 -22.76 14.55
CA VAL A 171 -3.92 -22.49 14.24
C VAL A 171 -4.05 -21.66 12.96
N LEU A 172 -3.27 -20.58 12.83
CA LEU A 172 -3.29 -19.74 11.63
C LEU A 172 -2.93 -20.52 10.36
N ARG A 173 -1.93 -21.42 10.44
CA ARG A 173 -1.61 -22.37 9.34
C ARG A 173 -2.77 -23.30 9.03
N GLY A 174 -3.44 -23.82 10.06
CA GLY A 174 -4.63 -24.64 9.94
C GLY A 174 -5.75 -23.91 9.19
N LEU A 175 -6.03 -22.65 9.54
CA LEU A 175 -7.03 -21.81 8.87
C LEU A 175 -6.75 -21.67 7.36
N VAL A 176 -5.50 -21.38 7.00
CA VAL A 176 -5.08 -21.23 5.60
C VAL A 176 -5.23 -22.55 4.83
N ARG A 177 -4.78 -23.67 5.41
CA ARG A 177 -4.88 -25.01 4.82
C ARG A 177 -6.31 -25.50 4.66
N ALA A 178 -7.16 -25.21 5.65
CA ALA A 178 -8.59 -25.49 5.62
C ALA A 178 -9.38 -24.54 4.68
N ARG A 179 -8.68 -23.69 3.92
CA ARG A 179 -9.25 -22.72 2.97
C ARG A 179 -10.29 -21.82 3.63
N ARG A 180 -10.10 -21.46 4.90
CA ARG A 180 -10.95 -20.47 5.58
C ARG A 180 -10.74 -19.11 4.95
N SER A 181 -11.83 -18.42 4.69
CA SER A 181 -11.82 -17.03 4.27
C SER A 181 -11.46 -16.12 5.46
N ILE A 182 -10.52 -15.20 5.26
CA ILE A 182 -9.94 -14.42 6.36
C ILE A 182 -10.02 -12.92 6.08
N LEU A 183 -10.67 -12.19 6.99
CA LEU A 183 -10.66 -10.73 7.00
C LEU A 183 -9.70 -10.23 8.08
N VAL A 184 -8.67 -9.46 7.69
CA VAL A 184 -7.75 -8.84 8.64
C VAL A 184 -8.15 -7.38 8.87
N VAL A 185 -8.42 -7.02 10.13
CA VAL A 185 -8.92 -5.69 10.50
C VAL A 185 -7.99 -4.97 11.47
N GLY A 186 -8.17 -3.66 11.60
CA GLY A 186 -7.35 -2.80 12.45
C GLY A 186 -7.14 -1.40 11.88
N GLY A 187 -6.60 -0.51 12.71
CA GLY A 187 -6.28 0.87 12.34
C GLY A 187 -5.16 1.01 11.30
N THR A 188 -4.81 2.25 10.98
CA THR A 188 -3.65 2.56 10.10
C THR A 188 -2.35 2.18 10.81
N GLY A 189 -1.43 1.52 10.10
CA GLY A 189 -0.11 1.16 10.65
C GLY A 189 -0.08 0.01 11.66
N THR A 190 -1.21 -0.67 11.93
CA THR A 190 -1.27 -1.83 12.83
C THR A 190 -0.72 -3.12 12.23
N GLY A 191 -0.40 -3.13 10.93
CA GLY A 191 0.24 -4.27 10.26
C GLY A 191 -0.69 -5.22 9.52
N LYS A 192 -1.92 -4.80 9.17
CA LYS A 192 -2.89 -5.63 8.43
C LYS A 192 -2.30 -6.30 7.18
N THR A 193 -1.73 -5.51 6.27
CA THR A 193 -1.11 -6.00 5.02
C THR A 193 0.05 -6.95 5.28
N THR A 194 0.84 -6.69 6.34
CA THR A 194 1.93 -7.56 6.76
C THR A 194 1.41 -8.91 7.27
N MET A 195 0.37 -8.91 8.10
CA MET A 195 -0.27 -10.13 8.59
C MET A 195 -0.91 -10.92 7.45
N LEU A 196 -1.62 -10.22 6.53
CA LEU A 196 -2.20 -10.83 5.34
C LEU A 196 -1.13 -11.48 4.46
N SER A 197 -0.04 -10.79 4.17
CA SER A 197 1.10 -11.37 3.45
C SER A 197 1.65 -12.63 4.14
N ALA A 198 1.76 -12.62 5.47
CA ALA A 198 2.24 -13.78 6.22
C ALA A 198 1.29 -14.98 6.14
N LEU A 199 -0.02 -14.75 6.09
CA LEU A 199 -1.01 -15.82 5.88
C LEU A 199 -0.93 -16.37 4.45
N LEU A 200 -0.79 -15.50 3.45
CA LEU A 200 -0.67 -15.90 2.05
C LEU A 200 0.62 -16.67 1.76
N ALA A 201 1.68 -16.44 2.53
CA ALA A 201 2.91 -17.22 2.47
C ALA A 201 2.70 -18.71 2.84
N GLU A 202 1.66 -19.02 3.61
CA GLU A 202 1.35 -20.37 4.09
C GLU A 202 0.38 -21.13 3.14
N VAL A 203 -0.09 -20.47 2.08
CA VAL A 203 -0.91 -21.09 1.04
C VAL A 203 -0.10 -22.19 0.34
N PRO A 204 -0.69 -23.35 0.01
CA PRO A 204 0.01 -24.40 -0.71
C PRO A 204 0.57 -23.92 -2.05
N ALA A 205 1.83 -24.26 -2.34
CA ALA A 205 2.57 -23.75 -3.51
C ALA A 205 1.93 -24.01 -4.90
N HIS A 206 0.97 -24.94 -4.98
CA HIS A 206 0.25 -25.27 -6.21
C HIS A 206 -1.03 -24.43 -6.41
N GLU A 207 -1.43 -23.64 -5.43
CA GLU A 207 -2.59 -22.75 -5.51
C GLU A 207 -2.20 -21.39 -6.08
N ARG A 208 -2.98 -20.88 -7.03
CA ARG A 208 -2.81 -19.57 -7.64
C ARG A 208 -3.49 -18.48 -6.81
N ILE A 209 -2.70 -17.49 -6.38
CA ILE A 209 -3.18 -16.34 -5.61
C ILE A 209 -3.27 -15.11 -6.52
N ILE A 210 -4.43 -14.49 -6.59
CA ILE A 210 -4.62 -13.19 -7.24
C ILE A 210 -4.83 -12.11 -6.18
N CYS A 211 -3.85 -11.23 -6.04
CA CYS A 211 -3.92 -10.04 -5.19
C CYS A 211 -4.42 -8.84 -6.01
N ILE A 212 -5.40 -8.13 -5.47
CA ILE A 212 -6.00 -6.95 -6.10
C ILE A 212 -5.82 -5.77 -5.16
N GLU A 213 -5.13 -4.73 -5.61
CA GLU A 213 -4.66 -3.62 -4.77
C GLU A 213 -4.78 -2.27 -5.48
N ASP A 214 -4.87 -1.16 -4.74
CA ASP A 214 -4.72 0.18 -5.36
C ASP A 214 -3.26 0.45 -5.74
N THR A 215 -2.33 -0.08 -4.94
CA THR A 215 -0.91 -0.06 -5.21
C THR A 215 -0.35 -1.37 -4.70
N ALA A 216 0.49 -2.03 -5.48
CA ALA A 216 1.03 -3.33 -5.12
C ALA A 216 1.85 -3.22 -3.81
N GLU A 217 1.31 -3.76 -2.72
CA GLU A 217 1.98 -3.85 -1.41
C GLU A 217 2.18 -5.31 -1.01
N LEU A 218 1.27 -6.22 -1.37
CA LEU A 218 1.32 -7.64 -1.06
C LEU A 218 2.35 -8.39 -1.94
N HIS A 219 3.43 -8.83 -1.31
CA HIS A 219 4.48 -9.63 -1.95
C HIS A 219 4.77 -10.89 -1.11
N PRO A 220 3.76 -11.72 -0.81
CA PRO A 220 3.98 -12.90 0.00
C PRO A 220 5.03 -13.81 -0.66
N PRO A 221 5.93 -14.43 0.11
CA PRO A 221 6.93 -15.37 -0.42
C PRO A 221 6.24 -16.68 -0.85
N HIS A 222 5.57 -16.63 -2.00
CA HIS A 222 4.79 -17.72 -2.57
C HIS A 222 5.02 -17.77 -4.10
N PRO A 223 5.25 -18.95 -4.71
CA PRO A 223 5.69 -19.05 -6.10
C PRO A 223 4.64 -18.67 -7.15
N HIS A 224 3.34 -18.71 -6.80
CA HIS A 224 2.25 -18.50 -7.76
C HIS A 224 1.32 -17.33 -7.39
N VAL A 225 1.91 -16.16 -7.18
CA VAL A 225 1.19 -14.92 -6.86
C VAL A 225 1.12 -14.02 -8.09
N VAL A 226 -0.05 -13.47 -8.37
CA VAL A 226 -0.26 -12.45 -9.41
C VAL A 226 -0.86 -11.21 -8.75
N SER A 227 -0.23 -10.06 -8.96
CA SER A 227 -0.74 -8.77 -8.49
C SER A 227 -1.45 -8.02 -9.62
N LEU A 228 -2.65 -7.52 -9.33
CA LEU A 228 -3.44 -6.65 -10.16
C LEU A 228 -3.61 -5.31 -9.44
N THR A 229 -3.30 -4.20 -10.11
CA THR A 229 -3.40 -2.87 -9.51
C THR A 229 -4.43 -2.01 -10.21
N THR A 230 -5.18 -1.23 -9.43
CA THR A 230 -6.08 -0.23 -10.01
C THR A 230 -5.31 0.82 -10.78
N ARG A 231 -6.01 1.52 -11.68
CA ARG A 231 -5.46 2.64 -12.42
C ARG A 231 -6.48 3.75 -12.44
N GLY A 232 -6.08 4.95 -12.02
CA GLY A 232 -6.89 6.15 -12.16
C GLY A 232 -7.22 6.44 -13.63
N ALA A 233 -8.21 7.30 -13.86
CA ALA A 233 -8.43 7.86 -15.18
C ALA A 233 -7.20 8.66 -15.65
N ASN A 234 -6.99 8.73 -16.96
CA ASN A 234 -5.99 9.60 -17.54
C ASN A 234 -6.40 11.08 -17.45
N ALA A 235 -5.57 11.99 -17.97
CA ALA A 235 -5.83 13.43 -17.95
C ALA A 235 -7.16 13.83 -18.62
N GLU A 236 -7.68 13.04 -19.55
CA GLU A 236 -8.95 13.23 -20.23
C GLU A 236 -10.14 12.55 -19.53
N GLY A 237 -9.93 11.98 -18.33
CA GLY A 237 -10.98 11.31 -17.56
C GLY A 237 -11.35 9.91 -18.06
N ARG A 238 -10.51 9.28 -18.89
CA ARG A 238 -10.78 7.98 -19.53
C ARG A 238 -9.85 6.88 -19.02
N GLY A 239 -10.30 5.63 -19.18
CA GLY A 239 -9.45 4.45 -18.96
C GLY A 239 -9.18 4.11 -17.49
N ALA A 240 -10.01 4.60 -16.56
CA ALA A 240 -9.96 4.12 -15.18
C ALA A 240 -10.19 2.60 -15.13
N ILE A 241 -9.42 1.93 -14.29
CA ILE A 241 -9.56 0.50 -13.97
C ILE A 241 -9.78 0.43 -12.46
N THR A 242 -10.99 0.07 -12.05
CA THR A 242 -11.41 0.04 -10.65
C THR A 242 -11.15 -1.31 -10.01
N MET A 243 -11.19 -1.38 -8.67
CA MET A 243 -11.15 -2.65 -7.92
C MET A 243 -12.22 -3.64 -8.41
N SER A 244 -13.45 -3.15 -8.65
CA SER A 244 -14.56 -3.95 -9.18
C SER A 244 -14.27 -4.54 -10.56
N ASP A 245 -13.63 -3.76 -11.45
CA ASP A 245 -13.20 -4.25 -12.77
C ASP A 245 -12.19 -5.38 -12.62
N LEU A 246 -11.18 -5.19 -11.75
CA LEU A 246 -10.14 -6.19 -11.52
C LEU A 246 -10.68 -7.46 -10.85
N LEU A 247 -11.61 -7.34 -9.89
CA LEU A 247 -12.29 -8.49 -9.29
C LEU A 247 -13.02 -9.30 -10.35
N THR A 248 -13.76 -8.62 -11.22
CA THR A 248 -14.48 -9.26 -12.33
C THR A 248 -13.54 -9.98 -13.31
N GLN A 249 -12.37 -9.40 -13.60
CA GLN A 249 -11.37 -10.04 -14.45
C GLN A 249 -10.66 -11.20 -13.73
N ALA A 250 -10.35 -11.06 -12.45
CA ALA A 250 -9.67 -12.08 -11.65
C ALA A 250 -10.43 -13.41 -11.64
N LEU A 251 -11.77 -13.38 -11.60
CA LEU A 251 -12.61 -14.59 -11.68
C LEU A 251 -12.39 -15.42 -12.96
N ARG A 252 -11.90 -14.79 -14.04
CA ARG A 252 -11.59 -15.46 -15.32
C ARG A 252 -10.15 -15.94 -15.42
N MET A 253 -9.32 -15.66 -14.42
CA MET A 253 -7.90 -15.97 -14.42
C MET A 253 -7.56 -17.29 -13.69
N ARG A 254 -8.57 -18.16 -13.49
CA ARG A 254 -8.49 -19.42 -12.75
C ARG A 254 -7.81 -19.25 -11.37
N PRO A 255 -8.30 -18.35 -10.49
CA PRO A 255 -7.74 -18.20 -9.16
C PRO A 255 -8.12 -19.38 -8.26
N ASP A 256 -7.17 -19.83 -7.44
CA ASP A 256 -7.47 -20.68 -6.28
C ASP A 256 -7.75 -19.81 -5.05
N ARG A 257 -7.21 -18.58 -5.00
CA ARG A 257 -7.41 -17.57 -3.95
C ARG A 257 -7.59 -16.19 -4.56
N ILE A 258 -8.63 -15.46 -4.15
CA ILE A 258 -8.82 -14.04 -4.47
C ILE A 258 -8.56 -13.22 -3.21
N VAL A 259 -7.68 -12.23 -3.34
CA VAL A 259 -7.26 -11.39 -2.23
C VAL A 259 -7.47 -9.92 -2.57
N VAL A 260 -8.15 -9.18 -1.71
CA VAL A 260 -8.26 -7.72 -1.84
C VAL A 260 -7.39 -7.06 -0.77
N GLY A 261 -6.36 -6.34 -1.21
CA GLY A 261 -5.38 -5.73 -0.31
C GLY A 261 -5.99 -4.83 0.74
N GLU A 262 -6.95 -3.99 0.35
CA GLU A 262 -7.77 -3.22 1.29
C GLU A 262 -9.13 -2.88 0.66
N ILE A 263 -10.20 -3.21 1.38
CA ILE A 263 -11.58 -2.91 0.99
C ILE A 263 -11.95 -1.53 1.53
N ARG A 264 -12.28 -0.61 0.63
CA ARG A 264 -12.48 0.82 0.89
C ARG A 264 -13.79 1.36 0.32
N GLY A 265 -14.46 0.62 -0.56
CA GLY A 265 -15.66 1.08 -1.23
C GLY A 265 -16.59 -0.04 -1.71
N LYS A 266 -17.24 0.24 -2.84
CA LYS A 266 -18.28 -0.59 -3.45
C LYS A 266 -17.82 -1.99 -3.85
N GLU A 267 -16.51 -2.19 -4.03
CA GLU A 267 -15.90 -3.47 -4.39
C GLU A 267 -16.14 -4.57 -3.34
N VAL A 268 -16.57 -4.19 -2.12
CA VAL A 268 -17.02 -5.15 -1.11
C VAL A 268 -18.13 -6.06 -1.63
N VAL A 269 -19.04 -5.53 -2.46
CA VAL A 269 -20.16 -6.31 -3.03
C VAL A 269 -19.63 -7.37 -3.99
N ASP A 270 -18.71 -6.99 -4.86
CA ASP A 270 -18.08 -7.88 -5.83
C ASP A 270 -17.23 -8.96 -5.14
N LEU A 271 -16.51 -8.59 -4.07
CA LEU A 271 -15.74 -9.55 -3.27
C LEU A 271 -16.66 -10.56 -2.58
N LEU A 272 -17.72 -10.11 -1.92
CA LEU A 272 -18.65 -11.02 -1.26
C LEU A 272 -19.33 -11.95 -2.26
N ALA A 273 -19.65 -11.46 -3.46
CA ALA A 273 -20.16 -12.32 -4.54
C ALA A 273 -19.12 -13.34 -5.01
N ALA A 274 -17.86 -12.94 -5.17
CA ALA A 274 -16.76 -13.83 -5.54
C ALA A 274 -16.55 -14.96 -4.52
N LEU A 275 -16.52 -14.62 -3.23
CA LEU A 275 -16.34 -15.59 -2.13
C LEU A 275 -17.51 -16.57 -2.05
N ASN A 276 -18.75 -16.11 -2.29
CA ASN A 276 -19.93 -16.98 -2.28
C ASN A 276 -20.12 -17.84 -3.56
N THR A 277 -19.27 -17.68 -4.57
CA THR A 277 -19.37 -18.42 -5.85
C THR A 277 -18.26 -19.46 -6.04
N GLY A 278 -17.70 -19.97 -4.94
CA GLY A 278 -16.76 -21.09 -4.95
C GLY A 278 -15.28 -20.68 -4.98
N HIS A 279 -14.96 -19.43 -4.63
CA HIS A 279 -13.58 -18.97 -4.43
C HIS A 279 -13.20 -19.01 -2.94
N ASP A 280 -13.25 -20.20 -2.37
CA ASP A 280 -12.98 -20.42 -0.95
C ASP A 280 -11.57 -19.97 -0.57
N GLY A 281 -11.41 -19.57 0.69
CA GLY A 281 -10.11 -19.21 1.23
C GLY A 281 -9.57 -17.86 0.76
N GLY A 282 -10.41 -17.04 0.12
CA GLY A 282 -10.07 -15.66 -0.18
C GLY A 282 -9.87 -14.82 1.09
N ALA A 283 -9.22 -13.68 0.93
CA ALA A 283 -8.85 -12.86 2.07
C ALA A 283 -8.88 -11.37 1.72
N GLY A 284 -8.91 -10.53 2.75
CA GLY A 284 -8.71 -9.11 2.53
C GLY A 284 -8.46 -8.34 3.80
N THR A 285 -8.22 -7.03 3.66
CA THR A 285 -8.14 -6.15 4.81
C THR A 285 -9.23 -5.08 4.82
N VAL A 286 -9.68 -4.72 6.02
CA VAL A 286 -10.65 -3.62 6.24
C VAL A 286 -10.16 -2.76 7.38
N HIS A 287 -10.34 -1.45 7.26
CA HIS A 287 -10.14 -0.56 8.40
C HIS A 287 -11.35 -0.63 9.34
N ALA A 288 -11.14 -1.17 10.54
CA ALA A 288 -12.07 -1.16 11.66
C ALA A 288 -11.24 -1.13 12.96
N ASN A 289 -11.71 -0.44 14.00
CA ASN A 289 -10.94 -0.30 15.26
C ASN A 289 -11.23 -1.42 16.26
N SER A 290 -12.22 -2.25 15.97
CA SER A 290 -12.62 -3.39 16.78
C SER A 290 -13.32 -4.45 15.92
N LEU A 291 -13.42 -5.68 16.44
CA LEU A 291 -14.21 -6.74 15.82
C LEU A 291 -15.69 -6.34 15.70
N ASP A 292 -16.25 -5.73 16.75
CA ASP A 292 -17.68 -5.39 16.82
C ASP A 292 -18.10 -4.29 15.83
N GLU A 293 -17.15 -3.48 15.36
CA GLU A 293 -17.38 -2.48 14.30
C GLU A 293 -17.45 -3.08 12.89
N VAL A 294 -16.96 -4.31 12.68
CA VAL A 294 -16.84 -4.89 11.34
C VAL A 294 -18.19 -4.96 10.62
N PRO A 295 -19.29 -5.47 11.22
CA PRO A 295 -20.58 -5.49 10.54
C PRO A 295 -21.05 -4.10 10.08
N ALA A 296 -20.97 -3.09 10.96
CA ALA A 296 -21.38 -1.73 10.63
C ALA A 296 -20.48 -1.09 9.55
N ARG A 297 -19.17 -1.38 9.58
CA ARG A 297 -18.24 -0.92 8.55
C ARG A 297 -18.58 -1.53 7.19
N MET A 298 -18.86 -2.83 7.15
CA MET A 298 -19.26 -3.51 5.92
C MET A 298 -20.60 -2.97 5.42
N GLU A 299 -21.56 -2.64 6.30
CA GLU A 299 -22.83 -1.98 5.94
C GLU A 299 -22.60 -0.68 5.17
N ALA A 300 -21.74 0.20 5.70
CA ALA A 300 -21.43 1.47 5.07
C ALA A 300 -20.79 1.30 3.68
N LEU A 301 -19.85 0.35 3.55
CA LEU A 301 -19.18 0.08 2.27
C LEU A 301 -20.14 -0.54 1.24
N ALA A 302 -20.97 -1.48 1.67
CA ALA A 302 -21.92 -2.18 0.82
C ALA A 302 -23.02 -1.24 0.29
N ALA A 303 -23.43 -0.25 1.10
CA ALA A 303 -24.36 0.78 0.68
C ALA A 303 -23.83 1.59 -0.52
N LEU A 304 -22.52 1.84 -0.60
CA LEU A 304 -21.90 2.51 -1.76
C LEU A 304 -22.00 1.66 -3.04
N GLY A 305 -22.08 0.33 -2.91
CA GLY A 305 -22.31 -0.62 -4.00
C GLY A 305 -23.77 -0.96 -4.25
N GLY A 306 -24.71 -0.32 -3.54
CA GLY A 306 -26.15 -0.56 -3.69
C GLY A 306 -26.66 -1.86 -3.06
N LEU A 307 -25.85 -2.54 -2.25
CA LEU A 307 -26.26 -3.75 -1.55
C LEU A 307 -26.98 -3.39 -0.25
N GLY A 308 -28.26 -3.76 -0.15
CA GLY A 308 -29.08 -3.51 1.04
C GLY A 308 -28.57 -4.26 2.27
N ARG A 309 -28.84 -3.70 3.46
CA ARG A 309 -28.37 -4.21 4.75
C ARG A 309 -28.62 -5.71 4.93
N GLU A 310 -29.86 -6.18 4.71
CA GLU A 310 -30.20 -7.59 4.89
C GLU A 310 -29.39 -8.51 3.96
N ALA A 311 -29.27 -8.13 2.69
CA ALA A 311 -28.50 -8.88 1.71
C ALA A 311 -27.01 -8.91 2.05
N LEU A 312 -26.45 -7.79 2.54
CA LEU A 312 -25.09 -7.76 3.04
C LEU A 312 -24.89 -8.76 4.18
N HIS A 313 -25.74 -8.72 5.21
CA HIS A 313 -25.57 -9.58 6.39
C HIS A 313 -25.62 -11.06 6.02
N ALA A 314 -26.52 -11.43 5.10
CA ALA A 314 -26.59 -12.79 4.57
C ALA A 314 -25.30 -13.18 3.82
N GLN A 315 -24.82 -12.33 2.91
CA GLN A 315 -23.60 -12.61 2.14
C GLN A 315 -22.33 -12.60 2.99
N LEU A 316 -22.26 -11.70 3.96
CA LEU A 316 -21.11 -11.53 4.84
C LEU A 316 -20.92 -12.74 5.76
N ALA A 317 -22.02 -13.26 6.34
CA ALA A 317 -21.98 -14.48 7.14
C ALA A 317 -21.58 -15.72 6.34
N ALA A 318 -21.96 -15.78 5.06
CA ALA A 318 -21.62 -16.91 4.19
C ALA A 318 -20.19 -16.82 3.63
N ALA A 319 -19.68 -15.61 3.42
CA ALA A 319 -18.41 -15.37 2.74
C ALA A 319 -17.18 -15.29 3.65
N ILE A 320 -17.32 -14.94 4.94
CA ILE A 320 -16.20 -14.69 5.86
C ILE A 320 -16.26 -15.65 7.05
N ASP A 321 -15.28 -16.55 7.13
CA ASP A 321 -15.14 -17.52 8.20
C ASP A 321 -14.49 -16.88 9.45
N ILE A 322 -13.38 -16.16 9.25
CA ILE A 322 -12.52 -15.68 10.34
C ILE A 322 -12.23 -14.19 10.18
N ILE A 323 -12.22 -13.49 11.31
CA ILE A 323 -11.74 -12.12 11.41
C ILE A 323 -10.56 -12.05 12.37
N ILE A 324 -9.45 -11.47 11.93
CA ILE A 324 -8.23 -11.26 12.73
C ILE A 324 -8.07 -9.76 12.98
N HIS A 325 -8.13 -9.33 14.24
CA HIS A 325 -7.98 -7.94 14.62
C HIS A 325 -6.54 -7.63 15.05
N MET A 326 -5.90 -6.72 14.33
CA MET A 326 -4.53 -6.23 14.54
C MET A 326 -4.52 -4.89 15.27
N VAL A 327 -3.70 -4.77 16.31
CA VAL A 327 -3.46 -3.51 17.04
C VAL A 327 -1.97 -3.20 17.12
N ARG A 328 -1.65 -1.92 17.33
CA ARG A 328 -0.29 -1.47 17.66
C ARG A 328 -0.22 -1.16 19.16
N THR A 329 0.68 -1.81 19.86
CA THR A 329 1.00 -1.58 21.27
C THR A 329 2.40 -0.98 21.39
N PRO A 330 2.82 -0.51 22.58
CA PRO A 330 4.21 -0.11 22.81
C PRO A 330 5.22 -1.22 22.52
N GLY A 331 4.82 -2.49 22.67
CA GLY A 331 5.65 -3.66 22.37
C GLY A 331 5.68 -4.08 20.90
N GLY A 332 4.92 -3.40 20.02
CA GLY A 332 4.88 -3.68 18.59
C GLY A 332 3.48 -3.98 18.06
N ARG A 333 3.41 -4.63 16.91
CA ARG A 333 2.15 -5.00 16.24
C ARG A 333 1.76 -6.41 16.67
N VAL A 334 0.53 -6.59 17.16
CA VAL A 334 0.07 -7.88 17.69
C VAL A 334 -1.34 -8.20 17.21
N ILE A 335 -1.66 -9.49 17.16
CA ILE A 335 -3.05 -9.95 17.06
C ILE A 335 -3.70 -9.70 18.41
N HIS A 336 -4.72 -8.84 18.44
CA HIS A 336 -5.49 -8.54 19.64
C HIS A 336 -6.58 -9.59 19.85
N GLN A 337 -7.33 -9.88 18.79
CA GLN A 337 -8.46 -10.79 18.84
C GLN A 337 -8.58 -11.60 17.55
N ILE A 338 -9.12 -12.82 17.66
CA ILE A 338 -9.61 -13.61 16.54
C ILE A 338 -11.08 -13.91 16.82
N GLY A 339 -11.94 -13.65 15.83
CA GLY A 339 -13.37 -13.86 15.94
C GLY A 339 -13.99 -14.46 14.70
N VAL A 340 -15.27 -14.78 14.82
CA VAL A 340 -16.13 -15.30 13.77
C VAL A 340 -17.40 -14.45 13.68
N LEU A 341 -18.08 -14.54 12.55
CA LEU A 341 -19.42 -13.99 12.40
C LEU A 341 -20.48 -15.01 12.85
N ILE A 342 -21.48 -14.54 13.58
CA ILE A 342 -22.66 -15.29 13.97
C ILE A 342 -23.86 -14.67 13.29
N ALA A 343 -24.50 -15.46 12.43
CA ALA A 343 -25.80 -15.14 11.89
C ALA A 343 -26.91 -15.79 12.73
N ARG A 344 -27.97 -15.04 13.00
CA ARG A 344 -29.24 -15.57 13.51
C ARG A 344 -30.33 -15.15 12.54
N ARG A 345 -31.29 -16.04 12.28
CA ARG A 345 -32.37 -15.77 11.33
C ARG A 345 -33.11 -14.48 11.72
N GLY A 346 -33.20 -13.54 10.79
CA GLY A 346 -33.87 -12.24 10.99
C GLY A 346 -33.11 -11.24 11.86
N GLN A 347 -31.83 -11.48 12.18
CA GLN A 347 -31.00 -10.55 12.94
C GLN A 347 -29.73 -10.19 12.15
N PRO A 348 -29.21 -8.95 12.31
CA PRO A 348 -27.89 -8.58 11.80
C PRO A 348 -26.82 -9.53 12.34
N VAL A 349 -25.80 -9.81 11.51
CA VAL A 349 -24.63 -10.58 11.94
C VAL A 349 -23.92 -9.84 13.07
N ARG A 350 -23.41 -10.64 14.00
CA ARG A 350 -22.58 -10.15 15.11
C ARG A 350 -21.28 -10.89 15.12
N THR A 351 -20.26 -10.28 15.68
CA THR A 351 -18.99 -10.93 15.95
C THR A 351 -19.05 -11.72 17.25
N ARG A 352 -18.34 -12.84 17.29
CA ARG A 352 -17.98 -13.54 18.52
C ARG A 352 -16.48 -13.72 18.55
N VAL A 353 -15.87 -13.26 19.64
CA VAL A 353 -14.44 -13.45 19.90
C VAL A 353 -14.20 -14.91 20.32
N LEU A 354 -13.26 -15.56 19.66
CA LEU A 354 -12.81 -16.92 19.98
C LEU A 354 -11.42 -16.93 20.61
N TRP A 355 -10.64 -15.87 20.45
CA TRP A 355 -9.34 -15.72 21.09
C TRP A 355 -9.07 -14.25 21.33
N GLU A 356 -8.47 -13.93 22.48
CA GLU A 356 -8.14 -12.55 22.86
C GLU A 356 -6.88 -12.50 23.72
N ASN A 357 -5.92 -11.66 23.32
CA ASN A 357 -4.69 -11.35 24.09
C ASN A 357 -3.99 -12.58 24.69
N GLY A 358 -3.81 -13.65 23.92
CA GLY A 358 -3.17 -14.88 24.39
C GLY A 358 -4.12 -15.92 24.97
N THR A 359 -5.39 -15.59 25.18
CA THR A 359 -6.34 -16.41 25.92
C THR A 359 -7.45 -16.94 25.00
N PRO A 360 -7.62 -18.27 24.89
CA PRO A 360 -8.79 -18.89 24.27
C PRO A 360 -10.11 -18.43 24.90
N GLN A 361 -11.13 -18.22 24.08
CA GLN A 361 -12.50 -17.90 24.50
C GLN A 361 -13.44 -19.08 24.14
N PRO A 362 -14.69 -19.10 24.63
CA PRO A 362 -15.64 -20.17 24.30
C PRO A 362 -15.84 -20.38 22.78
N GLY A 363 -15.65 -21.61 22.32
CA GLY A 363 -15.65 -21.99 20.90
C GLY A 363 -14.27 -22.02 20.23
N TRP A 364 -13.19 -21.63 20.93
CA TRP A 364 -11.83 -21.76 20.42
C TRP A 364 -11.45 -23.20 20.13
N GLU A 365 -11.70 -24.11 21.08
CA GLU A 365 -11.35 -25.52 20.93
C GLU A 365 -12.10 -26.17 19.76
N GLU A 366 -13.38 -25.84 19.59
CA GLU A 366 -14.20 -26.27 18.45
C GLU A 366 -13.59 -25.81 17.12
N LEU A 367 -13.17 -24.54 17.04
CA LEU A 367 -12.45 -24.03 15.88
C LEU A 367 -11.18 -24.84 15.63
N VAL A 368 -10.32 -25.00 16.65
CA VAL A 368 -9.04 -25.70 16.52
C VAL A 368 -9.24 -27.16 16.09
N CYS A 369 -10.25 -27.86 16.62
CA CYS A 369 -10.58 -29.23 16.22
C CYS A 369 -11.15 -29.34 14.79
N SER A 370 -11.63 -28.25 14.20
CA SER A 370 -12.16 -28.22 12.84
C SER A 370 -11.11 -27.97 11.74
N LEU A 371 -9.85 -27.74 12.12
CA LEU A 371 -8.71 -27.47 11.24
C LEU A 371 -7.83 -28.71 11.09
#